data_AF-A0A6P0NUU0-F1
#
_entry.id   AF-A0A6P0NUU0-F1
#
_cell.length_a   1.000
_cell.length_b   1.000
_cell.length_c   1.000
_cell.angle_alpha   90.00
_cell.angle_beta   90.00
_cell.angle_gamma   90.00
#
_symmetry.space_group_name_H-M   'P 1'
#
loop_
_entity.id
_entity.type
_entity.pdbx_description
1 polymer ?
#
loop_
_entity_poly.entity_id
_entity_poly.type
_entity_poly.pdbx_seq_one_letter_code
_entity_poly.pdbx_strand_id
1 'polypeptide(L)' 'MKNQTKVSFIATGTIGCPIIFKLLEKGNQTKVDERDKKARKPAFATGVSSVI' A
#
# COMPACT_ATOMS: atom_id res chain seq x y z
N MET A 1 7.38 -14.31 16.95
CA MET A 1 7.43 -13.05 16.17
C MET A 1 6.79 -13.34 14.82
N LYS A 2 5.69 -12.67 14.45
CA LYS A 2 5.04 -12.91 13.15
C LYS A 2 5.93 -12.33 12.04
N ASN A 3 6.32 -13.14 11.06
CA ASN A 3 7.02 -12.67 9.86
C ASN A 3 6.13 -11.65 9.14
N GLN A 4 6.43 -10.36 9.30
CA GLN A 4 5.77 -9.31 8.53
C GLN A 4 6.38 -9.30 7.13
N THR A 5 5.63 -9.81 6.15
CA THR A 5 6.07 -9.77 4.76
C THR A 5 6.02 -8.32 4.27
N LYS A 6 7.13 -7.86 3.68
CA LYS A 6 7.23 -6.54 3.05
C LYS A 6 6.85 -6.68 1.58
N VAL A 7 5.83 -5.94 1.14
CA VAL A 7 5.35 -5.95 -0.24
C VAL A 7 5.41 -4.54 -0.82
N SER A 8 6.04 -4.39 -1.99
CA SER A 8 6.13 -3.11 -2.70
C SER A 8 5.18 -3.10 -3.90
N PHE A 9 4.39 -2.04 -4.04
CA PHE A 9 3.47 -1.81 -5.15
C PHE A 9 3.93 -0.63 -5.98
N ILE A 10 3.77 -0.74 -7.30
CA ILE A 10 3.97 0.36 -8.24
C ILE A 10 2.62 0.64 -8.89
N ALA A 11 2.14 1.88 -8.75
CA ALA A 11 0.81 2.35 -9.16
C ALA A 11 -0.37 1.71 -8.40
N THR A 12 -1.20 2.58 -7.82
CA THR A 12 -2.32 2.31 -6.92
C THR A 12 -3.62 2.91 -7.44
N GLY A 13 -3.82 2.81 -8.76
CA GLY A 13 -5.10 3.07 -9.37
C GLY A 13 -6.23 2.22 -8.75
N THR A 14 -7.42 2.29 -9.34
CA THR A 14 -8.65 1.65 -8.84
C THR A 14 -8.52 0.17 -8.47
N ILE A 15 -7.61 -0.58 -9.11
CA ILE A 15 -7.37 -2.01 -8.84
C ILE A 15 -6.32 -2.24 -7.74
N GLY A 16 -5.31 -1.37 -7.63
CA GLY A 16 -4.20 -1.56 -6.69
C GLY A 16 -4.59 -1.33 -5.23
N CYS A 17 -5.46 -0.35 -4.99
CA CYS A 17 -5.91 -0.01 -3.64
C CYS A 17 -6.54 -1.19 -2.88
N PRO A 18 -7.55 -1.93 -3.41
CA PRO A 18 -8.14 -3.09 -2.73
C PRO A 18 -7.14 -4.19 -2.32
N ILE A 19 -6.08 -4.38 -3.11
CA ILE A 19 -5.05 -5.40 -2.84
C ILE A 19 -4.19 -4.97 -1.65
N ILE A 20 -3.80 -3.70 -1.61
CA ILE A 20 -3.02 -3.13 -0.52
C ILE A 20 -3.79 -3.23 0.80
N PHE A 21 -5.09 -2.90 0.79
CA PHE A 21 -5.95 -3.06 1.96
C PHE A 21 -5.94 -4.50 2.51
N LYS A 22 -6.18 -5.50 1.65
CA LYS A 22 -6.16 -6.91 2.07
C LYS A 22 -4.82 -7.35 2.65
N LEU A 23 -3.71 -6.78 2.20
CA LEU A 23 -2.39 -7.12 2.72
C LEU A 23 -2.12 -6.44 4.06
N LEU A 24 -2.56 -5.20 4.23
CA LEU A 24 -2.49 -4.48 5.50
C LEU A 24 -3.36 -5.13 6.57
N GLU A 25 -4.58 -5.57 6.25
CA GLU A 25 -5.46 -6.33 7.16
C GLU A 25 -4.81 -7.64 7.65
N LYS A 26 -3.99 -8.26 6.80
CA LYS A 26 -3.21 -9.46 7.15
C LYS A 26 -1.95 -9.16 7.98
N GLY A 27 -1.69 -7.88 8.29
CA GLY A 27 -0.53 -7.44 9.06
C GLY A 27 0.77 -7.38 8.27
N ASN A 28 0.69 -7.34 6.93
CA ASN A 28 1.87 -7.14 6.10
C ASN A 28 2.27 -5.67 6.07
N GLN A 29 3.56 -5.41 5.90
CA GLN A 29 4.03 -4.06 5.63
C GLN A 29 3.98 -3.80 4.13
N THR A 30 3.30 -2.74 3.72
CA THR A 30 3.22 -2.36 2.31
C THR A 30 3.95 -1.05 2.06
N LYS A 31 4.67 -1.00 0.94
CA LYS A 31 5.30 0.19 0.38
C LYS A 31 4.67 0.47 -0.96
N VAL A 32 4.36 1.73 -1.25
CA VAL A 32 3.76 2.12 -2.51
C VAL A 32 4.65 3.12 -3.21
N ASP A 33 4.87 2.96 -4.51
CA ASP A 33 5.43 3.96 -5.39
C ASP A 33 4.32 4.41 -6.34
N GLU A 34 3.85 5.64 -6.17
CA GLU A 34 2.71 6.16 -6.91
C GLU A 34 3.10 7.49 -7.57
N ARG A 35 3.15 7.47 -8.89
CA ARG A 35 3.49 8.64 -9.69
C ARG A 35 2.39 9.70 -9.60
N ASP A 36 1.12 9.28 -9.62
CA ASP A 36 -0.02 10.19 -9.54
C ASP A 36 -0.24 10.70 -8.11
N LYS A 37 0.09 11.97 -7.87
CA LYS A 37 -0.08 12.66 -6.59
C LYS A 37 -1.52 12.61 -6.05
N LYS A 38 -2.55 12.52 -6.91
CA LYS A 38 -3.94 12.42 -6.47
C LYS A 38 -4.27 11.03 -5.91
N ALA A 39 -3.68 9.98 -6.47
CA ALA A 39 -3.84 8.60 -6.02
C ALA A 39 -3.01 8.27 -4.75
N ARG A 40 -1.98 9.07 -4.42
CA ARG A 40 -1.19 8.89 -3.17
C ARG A 40 -2.01 9.05 -1.89
N LYS A 41 -2.95 10.01 -1.87
CA LYS A 41 -3.75 10.34 -0.68
C LYS A 41 -4.56 9.14 -0.14
N PRO A 42 -5.34 8.42 -0.98
CA PRO A 42 -6.04 7.24 -0.51
C PRO A 42 -5.08 6.16 -0.03
N ALA A 43 -3.94 5.92 -0.71
CA ALA A 43 -2.96 4.93 -0.28
C ALA A 43 -2.38 5.20 1.14
N PHE A 44 -2.05 6.44 1.47
CA PHE A 44 -1.57 6.80 2.83
C PHE A 44 -2.64 6.63 3.91
N ALA A 45 -3.91 6.92 3.60
CA ALA A 45 -5.02 6.78 4.56
C ALA A 45 -5.25 5.32 4.98
N THR A 46 -4.69 4.35 4.25
CA THR A 46 -4.86 2.91 4.51
C THR A 46 -3.88 2.31 5.51
N GLY A 47 -2.82 3.02 5.91
CA GLY A 47 -1.76 2.47 6.77
C GLY A 47 -0.51 2.00 6.03
N VAL A 48 -0.34 2.41 4.76
CA VAL A 48 0.90 2.21 4.00
C VAL A 48 2.07 2.89 4.72
N SER A 49 3.16 2.15 4.95
CA SER A 49 4.31 2.64 5.72
C SER A 49 5.10 3.74 5.01
N SER A 50 5.04 3.82 3.68
CA SER A 50 5.63 4.90 2.89
C SER A 50 5.07 4.93 1.47
N VAL A 51 4.80 6.12 0.95
CA VAL A 51 4.60 6.36 -0.47
C VAL A 51 5.73 7.22 -1.00
N ILE A 52 6.44 6.74 -2.03
CA ILE A 52 7.48 7.49 -2.75
C ILE A 52 6.86 8.15 -3.98
#